data_AF-A0A4V1CHJ1-F1
#
_entry.id   AF-A0A4V1CHJ1-F1
#
_cell.length_a   1.000
_cell.length_b   1.000
_cell.length_c   1.000
_cell.angle_alpha   90.00
_cell.angle_beta   90.00
_cell.angle_gamma   90.00
#
_symmetry.space_group_name_H-M   'P 1'
#
loop_
_entity.id
_entity.type
_entity.pdbx_description
1 polymer ?
#
loop_
_entity_poly.entity_id
_entity_poly.type
_entity_poly.pdbx_seq_one_letter_code
_entity_poly.pdbx_strand_id
1 'polypeptide(L)'
;MLHSRLILPALAMTWVALLSACSSTSLSRSETLADAGKAPSGQPIQSVKSKNGNVTGEVSGTPAAGSKFSQIQIGMRADEIQKLIGPPDELYSYHTDKRWIPFYLGDDARRIVVHHKGEGCLTFTGGKVWGGGEHVLIRMDVDPAGICFQP
;
A
#
# COMPACT_ATOMS: atom_id res chain seq x y z
N MET A 1 -45.03 36.83 56.48
CA MET A 1 -46.49 36.68 56.23
C MET A 1 -46.65 36.54 54.74
N LEU A 2 -46.73 35.32 54.21
CA LEU A 2 -47.94 34.48 54.09
C LEU A 2 -48.58 34.66 52.70
N HIS A 3 -48.86 33.53 52.07
CA HIS A 3 -49.71 33.28 50.89
C HIS A 3 -49.04 33.30 49.51
N SER A 4 -49.36 32.47 48.52
CA SER A 4 -50.10 31.21 48.37
C SER A 4 -50.62 31.19 46.92
N ARG A 5 -50.48 30.03 46.24
CA ARG A 5 -51.29 29.51 45.10
C ARG A 5 -51.07 30.15 43.72
N LEU A 6 -50.55 29.38 42.76
CA LEU A 6 -51.24 28.47 41.81
C LEU A 6 -52.03 29.23 40.72
N ILE A 7 -51.76 28.90 39.45
CA ILE A 7 -52.70 28.53 38.36
C ILE A 7 -51.93 28.46 37.02
N LEU A 8 -51.80 27.23 36.49
CA LEU A 8 -51.60 26.87 35.07
C LEU A 8 -52.90 27.18 34.28
N PRO A 9 -53.00 27.23 32.92
CA PRO A 9 -52.16 26.57 31.91
C PRO A 9 -52.03 27.36 30.56
N ALA A 10 -51.54 26.66 29.52
CA ALA A 10 -51.97 26.73 28.11
C ALA A 10 -51.00 27.36 27.08
N LEU A 11 -50.34 26.43 26.39
CA LEU A 11 -50.38 26.24 24.93
C LEU A 11 -49.67 27.22 23.97
N ALA A 12 -49.10 26.58 22.94
CA ALA A 12 -48.71 27.06 21.62
C ALA A 12 -47.39 27.84 21.56
N MET A 13 -46.25 27.19 21.30
CA MET A 13 -45.82 26.68 19.98
C MET A 13 -45.50 27.80 18.99
N THR A 14 -44.24 28.22 18.96
CA THR A 14 -43.61 28.74 17.74
C THR A 14 -42.14 28.36 17.74
N TRP A 15 -41.80 27.43 16.84
CA TRP A 15 -40.45 27.10 16.44
C TRP A 15 -39.86 28.26 15.65
N VAL A 16 -38.68 28.73 16.04
CA VAL A 16 -37.76 29.44 15.14
C VAL A 16 -36.38 28.82 15.32
N ALA A 17 -35.92 28.14 14.27
CA ALA A 17 -34.60 27.55 14.18
C ALA A 17 -33.54 28.65 14.09
N LEU A 18 -32.69 28.74 15.12
CA LEU A 18 -31.46 29.51 15.10
C LEU A 18 -30.41 28.70 14.31
N LEU A 19 -30.09 29.14 13.08
CA LEU A 19 -28.90 28.66 12.37
C LEU A 19 -27.66 29.19 13.12
N SER A 20 -27.09 28.34 13.96
CA SER A 20 -25.83 28.60 14.64
C SER A 20 -24.68 27.91 13.90
N ALA A 21 -23.74 28.74 13.48
CA ALA A 21 -22.33 28.49 13.21
C ALA A 21 -21.82 27.04 13.14
N CYS A 22 -21.31 26.67 11.96
CA CYS A 22 -20.10 25.84 11.86
C CYS A 22 -19.08 26.64 11.06
N SER A 23 -18.12 27.23 11.76
CA SER A 23 -16.86 27.69 11.18
C SER A 23 -16.23 26.53 10.42
N SER A 24 -15.93 26.77 9.14
CA SER A 24 -15.15 25.86 8.32
C SER A 24 -13.75 25.76 8.91
N THR A 25 -13.52 24.81 9.80
CA THR A 25 -12.16 24.39 10.12
C THR A 25 -11.58 23.84 8.83
N SER A 26 -10.66 24.59 8.24
CA SER A 26 -9.79 24.14 7.16
C SER A 26 -9.03 22.91 7.64
N LEU A 27 -9.63 21.73 7.52
CA LEU A 27 -8.87 20.51 7.33
C LEU A 27 -8.25 20.64 5.96
N SER A 28 -7.03 21.17 5.96
CA SER A 28 -6.03 20.84 4.95
C SER A 28 -5.87 19.33 4.98
N ARG A 29 -6.79 18.63 4.33
CA ARG A 29 -6.54 17.30 3.83
C ARG A 29 -5.56 17.52 2.69
N SER A 30 -4.28 17.57 3.02
CA SER A 30 -3.24 17.07 2.13
C SER A 30 -3.58 15.59 1.90
N GLU A 31 -4.57 15.33 1.06
CA GLU A 31 -4.51 14.22 0.14
C GLU A 31 -3.31 14.53 -0.74
N THR A 32 -2.14 14.08 -0.28
CA THR A 32 -1.05 13.71 -1.17
C THR A 32 -1.69 12.72 -2.12
N LEU A 33 -2.20 13.22 -3.26
CA LEU A 33 -2.26 12.45 -4.48
C LEU A 33 -0.84 11.91 -4.63
N ALA A 34 -0.65 10.67 -4.18
CA ALA A 34 0.58 9.94 -4.39
C ALA A 34 0.82 10.04 -5.89
N ASP A 35 1.88 10.75 -6.24
CA ASP A 35 2.36 10.93 -7.60
C ASP A 35 2.39 9.53 -8.22
N ALA A 36 1.46 9.24 -9.13
CA ALA A 36 1.17 7.87 -9.59
C ALA A 36 2.35 7.22 -10.35
N GLY A 37 3.47 7.94 -10.48
CA GLY A 37 4.73 7.48 -11.02
C GLY A 37 5.90 7.49 -10.03
N LYS A 38 5.69 7.67 -8.72
CA LYS A 38 6.75 7.62 -7.71
C LYS A 38 6.53 6.54 -6.66
N ALA A 39 7.63 5.92 -6.26
CA ALA A 39 7.69 5.03 -5.12
C ALA A 39 7.54 5.84 -3.81
N PRO A 40 7.27 5.18 -2.67
CA PRO A 40 7.22 5.83 -1.35
C PRO A 40 8.50 6.63 -1.02
N SER A 41 9.64 6.19 -1.55
CA SER A 41 10.94 6.86 -1.45
C SER A 41 11.04 8.15 -2.30
N GLY A 42 9.98 8.51 -3.04
CA GLY A 42 9.95 9.64 -3.98
C GLY A 42 10.69 9.39 -5.29
N GLN A 43 11.26 8.20 -5.48
CA GLN A 43 11.96 7.83 -6.71
C GLN A 43 10.98 7.51 -7.84
N PRO A 44 11.27 7.90 -9.10
CA PRO A 44 10.40 7.57 -10.22
C PRO A 44 10.35 6.05 -10.44
N ILE A 45 9.15 5.53 -10.69
CA ILE A 45 8.89 4.14 -11.05
C ILE A 45 9.03 3.98 -12.56
N GLN A 46 9.78 2.97 -12.98
CA GLN A 46 9.96 2.58 -14.36
C GLN A 46 9.35 1.20 -14.59
N SER A 47 8.57 1.04 -15.66
CA SER A 47 8.10 -0.27 -16.09
C SER A 47 9.23 -1.02 -16.80
N VAL A 48 9.54 -2.22 -16.33
CA VAL A 48 10.65 -3.04 -16.83
C VAL A 48 10.14 -4.43 -17.19
N LYS A 49 10.50 -4.91 -18.39
CA LYS A 49 10.20 -6.28 -18.80
C LYS A 49 11.27 -7.25 -18.29
N SER A 50 10.85 -8.46 -17.93
CA SER A 50 11.76 -9.55 -17.60
C SER A 50 12.63 -9.93 -18.81
N LYS A 51 13.74 -10.61 -18.54
CA LYS A 51 14.67 -11.09 -19.59
C LYS A 51 13.99 -11.93 -20.68
N ASN A 52 12.98 -12.71 -20.31
CA ASN A 52 12.18 -13.53 -21.23
C ASN A 52 10.92 -12.84 -21.77
N GLY A 53 10.65 -11.59 -21.37
CA GLY A 53 9.49 -10.80 -21.83
C GLY A 53 8.13 -11.20 -21.26
N ASN A 54 8.04 -12.26 -20.46
CA ASN A 54 6.76 -12.80 -19.97
C ASN A 54 6.19 -12.04 -18.78
N VAL A 55 7.01 -11.26 -18.08
CA VAL A 55 6.61 -10.48 -16.90
C VAL A 55 6.96 -9.03 -17.16
N THR A 56 6.02 -8.14 -16.92
CA THR A 56 6.28 -6.70 -16.81
C THR A 56 6.13 -6.33 -15.35
N GLY A 57 7.14 -5.68 -14.80
CA GLY A 57 7.20 -5.25 -13.42
C GLY A 57 7.67 -3.80 -13.32
N GLU A 58 7.95 -3.40 -12.10
CA GLU A 58 8.28 -2.02 -11.74
C GLU A 58 9.62 -1.94 -11.04
N VAL A 59 10.43 -0.95 -11.39
CA VAL A 59 11.69 -0.67 -10.69
C VAL A 59 11.72 0.81 -10.32
N SER A 60 12.00 1.11 -9.06
CA SER A 60 12.26 2.49 -8.62
C SER A 60 13.68 2.64 -8.12
N GLY A 61 14.33 3.73 -8.50
CA GLY A 61 15.74 3.96 -8.17
C GLY A 61 16.69 3.09 -9.00
N THR A 62 17.98 3.21 -8.70
CA THR A 62 19.05 2.52 -9.42
C THR A 62 19.92 1.76 -8.43
N PRO A 63 20.04 0.42 -8.53
CA PRO A 63 20.93 -0.33 -7.65
C PRO A 63 22.36 0.16 -7.78
N ALA A 64 23.07 0.30 -6.65
CA ALA A 64 24.48 0.64 -6.67
C ALA A 64 25.28 -0.49 -7.35
N ALA A 65 26.35 -0.15 -8.06
CA ALA A 65 27.19 -1.15 -8.71
C ALA A 65 27.77 -2.13 -7.68
N GLY A 66 27.61 -3.44 -7.92
CA GLY A 66 28.07 -4.50 -7.01
C GLY A 66 27.20 -4.71 -5.78
N SER A 67 26.11 -3.97 -5.62
CA SER A 67 25.11 -4.21 -4.56
C SER A 67 24.38 -5.54 -4.75
N LYS A 68 23.65 -5.99 -3.73
CA LYS A 68 22.79 -7.18 -3.86
C LYS A 68 21.77 -6.99 -4.96
N PHE A 69 21.09 -5.84 -5.01
CA PHE A 69 20.03 -5.58 -5.98
C PHE A 69 20.54 -5.43 -7.41
N SER A 70 21.83 -5.14 -7.62
CA SER A 70 22.41 -5.11 -8.97
C SER A 70 22.42 -6.46 -9.69
N GLN A 71 22.25 -7.56 -8.95
CA GLN A 71 22.16 -8.92 -9.48
C GLN A 71 20.72 -9.32 -9.81
N ILE A 72 19.74 -8.46 -9.50
CA ILE A 72 18.32 -8.78 -9.49
C ILE A 72 17.62 -8.23 -10.74
N GLN A 73 16.67 -9.01 -11.28
CA GLN A 73 15.89 -8.68 -12.46
C GLN A 73 14.44 -9.09 -12.27
N ILE A 74 13.53 -8.27 -12.78
CA ILE A 74 12.10 -8.58 -12.84
C ILE A 74 11.89 -9.95 -13.50
N GLY A 75 10.98 -10.74 -12.94
CA GLY A 75 10.66 -12.08 -13.39
C GLY A 75 11.46 -13.20 -12.75
N MET A 76 12.52 -12.91 -11.98
CA MET A 76 13.21 -13.95 -11.19
C MET A 76 12.34 -14.46 -10.05
N ARG A 77 12.56 -15.72 -9.65
CA ARG A 77 11.83 -16.33 -8.52
C ARG A 77 12.48 -15.99 -7.19
N ALA A 78 11.68 -15.95 -6.12
CA ALA A 78 12.16 -15.61 -4.79
C ALA A 78 13.27 -16.55 -4.28
N ASP A 79 13.22 -17.84 -4.61
CA ASP A 79 14.26 -18.82 -4.24
C ASP A 79 15.57 -18.64 -5.03
N GLU A 80 15.49 -18.24 -6.30
CA GLU A 80 16.65 -17.85 -7.10
C GLU A 80 17.32 -16.60 -6.51
N ILE A 81 16.52 -15.57 -6.19
CA ILE A 81 17.03 -14.34 -5.57
C ILE A 81 17.63 -14.62 -4.21
N GLN A 82 16.98 -15.43 -3.36
CA GLN A 82 17.53 -15.77 -2.05
C GLN A 82 18.87 -16.50 -2.13
N LYS A 83 19.10 -17.31 -3.18
CA LYS A 83 20.41 -17.93 -3.43
C LYS A 83 21.48 -16.91 -3.85
N LEU A 84 21.08 -15.83 -4.54
CA LEU A 84 21.98 -14.78 -5.00
C LEU A 84 22.39 -13.82 -3.87
N ILE A 85 21.43 -13.40 -3.02
CA ILE A 85 21.63 -12.27 -2.10
C ILE A 85 21.43 -12.61 -0.62
N GLY A 86 21.03 -13.85 -0.32
CA GLY A 86 20.68 -14.32 1.01
C GLY A 86 19.22 -14.06 1.39
N PRO A 87 18.83 -14.47 2.62
CA PRO A 87 17.48 -14.25 3.13
C PRO A 87 17.17 -12.76 3.37
N PRO A 88 15.89 -12.37 3.38
CA PRO A 88 15.49 -11.03 3.76
C PRO A 88 15.56 -10.83 5.28
N ASP A 89 15.64 -9.56 5.69
CA ASP A 89 15.63 -9.17 7.09
C ASP A 89 14.19 -9.17 7.64
N GLU A 90 13.23 -8.73 6.83
CA GLU A 90 11.82 -8.68 7.18
C GLU A 90 10.95 -9.10 5.99
N LEU A 91 9.77 -9.63 6.30
CA LEU A 91 8.79 -10.04 5.30
C LEU A 91 7.40 -9.75 5.81
N TYR A 92 6.56 -9.21 4.95
CA TYR A 92 5.13 -9.13 5.17
C TYR A 92 4.37 -9.46 3.88
N SER A 93 3.06 -9.61 3.98
CA SER A 93 2.23 -9.90 2.82
C SER A 93 0.83 -9.34 2.98
N TYR A 94 0.20 -9.05 1.84
CA TYR A 94 -1.16 -8.54 1.79
C TYR A 94 -1.93 -9.19 0.66
N HIS A 95 -3.26 -9.21 0.78
CA HIS A 95 -4.13 -9.68 -0.29
C HIS A 95 -4.26 -8.61 -1.36
N THR A 96 -4.21 -9.04 -2.61
CA THR A 96 -4.59 -8.19 -3.75
C THR A 96 -6.10 -8.26 -3.95
N ASP A 97 -6.67 -7.30 -4.66
CA ASP A 97 -8.09 -7.34 -5.05
C ASP A 97 -8.42 -8.57 -5.93
N LYS A 98 -7.40 -9.13 -6.58
CA LYS A 98 -7.53 -10.35 -7.39
C LYS A 98 -7.89 -11.59 -6.57
N ARG A 99 -7.62 -11.59 -5.26
CA ARG A 99 -8.07 -12.65 -4.33
C ARG A 99 -9.57 -12.84 -4.34
N TRP A 100 -10.31 -11.75 -4.53
CA TRP A 100 -11.76 -11.71 -4.37
C TRP A 100 -12.52 -11.89 -5.69
N ILE A 101 -11.79 -12.04 -6.80
CA ILE A 101 -12.37 -12.35 -8.11
C ILE A 101 -12.76 -13.83 -8.13
N PRO A 102 -14.05 -14.17 -8.29
CA PRO A 102 -14.46 -15.57 -8.44
C PRO A 102 -13.73 -16.22 -9.63
N PHE A 103 -13.30 -17.48 -9.45
CA PHE A 103 -12.56 -18.24 -10.47
C PHE A 103 -11.21 -17.62 -10.90
N TYR A 104 -10.59 -16.79 -10.05
CA TYR A 104 -9.21 -16.36 -10.29
C TYR A 104 -8.21 -17.50 -10.06
N LEU A 105 -7.62 -17.99 -11.16
CA LEU A 105 -6.63 -19.08 -11.17
C LEU A 105 -5.19 -18.58 -11.37
N GLY A 106 -4.96 -17.27 -11.33
CA GLY A 106 -3.64 -16.69 -11.48
C GLY A 106 -2.78 -16.77 -10.21
N ASP A 107 -1.52 -16.37 -10.33
CA ASP A 107 -0.51 -16.43 -9.26
C ASP A 107 -0.47 -15.16 -8.37
N ASP A 108 -1.45 -14.27 -8.51
CA ASP A 108 -1.39 -12.95 -7.91
C ASP A 108 -2.58 -12.65 -6.99
N ALA A 109 -2.95 -13.61 -6.15
CA ALA A 109 -4.00 -13.45 -5.15
C ALA A 109 -3.48 -12.92 -3.78
N ARG A 110 -2.18 -12.67 -3.65
CA ARG A 110 -1.51 -11.93 -2.57
C ARG A 110 -0.15 -11.44 -3.06
N ARG A 111 0.37 -10.42 -2.42
CA ARG A 111 1.77 -10.01 -2.59
C ARG A 111 2.57 -10.35 -1.37
N ILE A 112 3.83 -10.67 -1.60
CA ILE A 112 4.83 -10.86 -0.55
C ILE A 112 5.87 -9.78 -0.76
N VAL A 113 6.09 -8.97 0.26
CA VAL A 113 7.09 -7.90 0.22
C VAL A 113 8.16 -8.27 1.22
N VAL A 114 9.41 -8.25 0.76
CA VAL A 114 10.57 -8.54 1.59
C VAL A 114 11.48 -7.33 1.61
N HIS A 115 12.08 -7.09 2.76
CA HIS A 115 13.02 -6.01 2.98
C HIS A 115 14.42 -6.57 3.14
N HIS A 116 15.36 -5.98 2.40
CA HIS A 116 16.79 -6.19 2.56
C HIS A 116 17.41 -4.87 3.04
N LYS A 117 17.89 -4.87 4.28
CA LYS A 117 18.42 -3.68 4.94
C LYS A 117 19.58 -3.09 4.13
N GLY A 118 19.49 -1.79 3.85
CA GLY A 118 20.50 -1.06 3.08
C GLY A 118 20.41 -1.22 1.56
N GLU A 119 19.47 -2.03 1.06
CA GLU A 119 19.25 -2.24 -0.38
C GLU A 119 17.85 -1.75 -0.82
N GLY A 120 16.83 -2.07 -0.01
CA GLY A 120 15.45 -1.73 -0.28
C GLY A 120 14.54 -2.96 -0.26
N CYS A 121 13.50 -2.94 -1.09
CA CYS A 121 12.39 -3.89 -0.96
C CYS A 121 12.08 -4.60 -2.28
N LEU A 122 11.70 -5.87 -2.18
CA LEU A 122 11.32 -6.70 -3.33
C LEU A 122 9.89 -7.19 -3.12
N THR A 123 9.04 -7.04 -4.14
CA THR A 123 7.66 -7.52 -4.12
C THR A 123 7.48 -8.67 -5.11
N PHE A 124 6.95 -9.77 -4.59
CA PHE A 124 6.69 -10.99 -5.34
C PHE A 124 5.20 -11.23 -5.54
N THR A 125 4.85 -11.91 -6.62
CA THR A 125 3.55 -12.59 -6.75
C THR A 125 3.39 -13.65 -5.66
N GLY A 126 2.14 -14.07 -5.47
CA GLY A 126 1.82 -15.14 -4.57
C GLY A 126 0.31 -15.38 -4.53
N GLY A 127 -0.06 -16.54 -4.04
CA GLY A 127 -1.46 -16.94 -3.94
C GLY A 127 -2.00 -17.42 -5.28
N LYS A 128 -2.09 -18.74 -5.41
CA LYS A 128 -3.00 -19.43 -6.35
C LYS A 128 -4.21 -20.00 -5.61
N VAL A 129 -5.17 -20.57 -6.35
CA VAL A 129 -6.40 -21.17 -5.82
C VAL A 129 -6.15 -22.25 -4.75
N TRP A 130 -5.00 -22.93 -4.81
CA TRP A 130 -4.60 -23.99 -3.87
C TRP A 130 -3.64 -23.53 -2.76
N GLY A 131 -3.41 -22.22 -2.63
CA GLY A 131 -2.35 -21.68 -1.76
C GLY A 131 -0.95 -21.73 -2.40
N GLY A 132 0.03 -21.10 -1.75
CA GLY A 132 1.38 -20.91 -2.31
C GLY A 132 1.39 -19.98 -3.53
N GLY A 133 2.40 -20.08 -4.39
CA GLY A 133 2.51 -19.34 -5.65
C GLY A 133 3.86 -19.59 -6.36
N GLU A 134 4.08 -18.96 -7.50
CA GLU A 134 5.36 -19.02 -8.24
C GLU A 134 6.42 -18.11 -7.60
N HIS A 135 5.97 -17.09 -6.85
CA HIS A 135 6.81 -16.12 -6.13
C HIS A 135 7.76 -15.38 -7.07
N VAL A 136 7.20 -14.82 -8.13
CA VAL A 136 7.91 -14.11 -9.19
C VAL A 136 8.06 -12.64 -8.83
N LEU A 137 9.27 -12.10 -8.99
CA LEU A 137 9.57 -10.70 -8.73
C LEU A 137 8.85 -9.81 -9.74
N ILE A 138 8.04 -8.88 -9.25
CA ILE A 138 7.31 -7.92 -10.08
C ILE A 138 7.59 -6.47 -9.71
N ARG A 139 8.21 -6.21 -8.56
CA ARG A 139 8.62 -4.86 -8.19
C ARG A 139 9.89 -4.87 -7.35
N MET A 140 10.81 -3.97 -7.68
CA MET A 140 12.04 -3.73 -6.96
C MET A 140 12.13 -2.24 -6.62
N ASP A 141 12.03 -1.92 -5.34
CA ASP A 141 12.23 -0.57 -4.83
C ASP A 141 13.64 -0.47 -4.26
N VAL A 142 14.54 0.21 -4.98
CA VAL A 142 15.90 0.47 -4.51
C VAL A 142 15.88 1.69 -3.60
N ASP A 143 15.89 1.44 -2.29
CA ASP A 143 15.91 2.48 -1.27
C ASP A 143 16.68 2.01 -0.02
N PRO A 144 17.93 2.46 0.16
CA PRO A 144 18.71 2.14 1.35
C PRO A 144 18.11 2.63 2.67
N ALA A 145 17.18 3.60 2.64
CA ALA A 145 16.45 4.05 3.83
C ALA A 145 15.38 3.05 4.29
N GLY A 146 15.06 2.05 3.46
CA GLY A 146 14.12 0.98 3.79
C GLY A 146 12.64 1.36 3.66
N ILE A 147 12.31 2.44 2.92
CA ILE A 147 10.92 2.81 2.70
C ILE A 147 10.32 1.89 1.64
N CYS A 148 9.68 0.82 2.10
CA CYS A 148 8.96 -0.10 1.22
C CYS A 148 7.59 0.45 0.83
N PHE A 149 7.07 0.00 -0.32
CA PHE A 149 5.63 0.03 -0.58
C PHE A 149 4.89 -0.59 0.60
N GLN A 150 3.77 0.00 0.99
CA GLN A 150 2.78 -0.53 1.91
C GLN A 150 1.40 -0.16 1.34
N PRO A 151 0.50 -1.13 1.12
CA PRO A 151 -0.82 -0.88 0.52
C PRO A 151 -1.76 -0.08 1.43
#